data_AF-A0A8X6UE50-F1
#
_entry.id   AF-A0A8X6UE50-F1
#
_cell.length_a   1.000
_cell.length_b   1.000
_cell.length_c   1.000
_cell.angle_alpha   90.00
_cell.angle_beta   90.00
_cell.angle_gamma   90.00
#
_symmetry.space_group_name_H-M   'P 1'
#
loop_
_entity.id
_entity.type
_entity.pdbx_description
1 polymer ?
#
loop_
_entity_poly.entity_id
_entity_poly.type
_entity_poly.pdbx_seq_one_letter_code
_entity_poly.pdbx_strand_id
1 'polypeptide(L)'
;MFDRTMKLQRRCLKTRFLTYSKVLCKQSLITGFPVIASTRNGFHKALKILVFVLCTCGFLYQTFSFLKLFKAYPTLVDFQVEKPDIIPLPSISLCNKNRIRRRIFCTSFPEVCRWFKRTSYCLRYTPNCLEGQTDEEIVLAAPSPPVHANMNRSQEFVRIFGQRQKDLVQDCRVQRGAISLCKNYVSFVAPDKDGYPNNCIAIESLWEQPNMQPQSVPVTSRISLRMTIHPEENFNYFDSLLAHILVHESRSIGNPMMEGITLKPGKTYDLFINERIIERLPPPYKTNCTDYLMLWMQNGGRGPFTEKGCREKCKMRLMMNSEGCVAQSLSYPHIFPICTDKNLFPSENINEKCMKECSEACNEVAYDIRSEIKLDQSEREKAMNGSEEYSDGQSPEYRSIQPHWRVYGYVAGNLPRDSVRSFGDPLLPYHLSIQEEEEV
;
A
#
# COMPACT_ATOMS: atom_id res chain seq x y z
N MET A 1 -74.54 -48.46 19.42
CA MET A 1 -75.00 -47.77 18.19
C MET A 1 -73.94 -46.81 17.62
N PHE A 2 -73.30 -45.96 18.45
CA PHE A 2 -72.32 -44.92 18.08
C PHE A 2 -71.17 -45.33 17.13
N ASP A 3 -70.62 -46.55 17.25
CA ASP A 3 -69.48 -46.98 16.42
C ASP A 3 -69.84 -47.22 14.94
N ARG A 4 -71.09 -47.60 14.63
CA ARG A 4 -71.53 -47.80 13.22
C ARG A 4 -71.69 -46.48 12.47
N THR A 5 -72.24 -45.44 13.12
CA THR A 5 -72.37 -44.10 12.53
C THR A 5 -71.02 -43.44 12.28
N MET A 6 -70.06 -43.59 13.19
CA MET A 6 -68.69 -43.09 13.00
C MET A 6 -67.98 -43.76 11.82
N LYS A 7 -68.14 -45.09 11.64
CA LYS A 7 -67.60 -45.84 10.50
C LYS A 7 -68.23 -45.42 9.16
N LEU A 8 -69.53 -45.09 9.13
CA LEU A 8 -70.22 -44.57 7.95
C LEU A 8 -69.77 -43.16 7.59
N GLN A 9 -69.69 -42.24 8.55
CA GLN A 9 -69.15 -40.88 8.32
C GLN A 9 -67.71 -40.94 7.78
N ARG A 10 -66.82 -41.76 8.37
CA ARG A 10 -65.45 -41.97 7.86
C ARG A 10 -65.43 -42.48 6.42
N ARG A 11 -66.34 -43.39 6.03
CA ARG A 11 -66.45 -43.87 4.63
C ARG A 11 -66.90 -42.76 3.67
N CYS A 12 -67.94 -42.00 4.01
CA CYS A 12 -68.42 -40.87 3.20
C CYS A 12 -67.41 -39.72 3.08
N LEU A 13 -66.66 -39.40 4.14
CA LEU A 13 -65.58 -38.42 4.08
C LEU A 13 -64.49 -38.89 3.10
N LYS A 14 -64.11 -40.17 3.19
CA LYS A 14 -63.06 -40.76 2.35
C LYS A 14 -63.44 -40.77 0.86
N THR A 15 -64.70 -41.06 0.51
CA THR A 15 -65.16 -40.97 -0.90
C THR A 15 -65.28 -39.54 -1.40
N ARG A 16 -65.82 -38.59 -0.61
CA ARG A 16 -65.82 -37.16 -0.99
C ARG A 16 -64.40 -36.64 -1.24
N PHE A 17 -63.46 -36.94 -0.34
CA PHE A 17 -62.06 -36.55 -0.46
C PHE A 17 -61.40 -37.15 -1.71
N LEU A 18 -61.60 -38.44 -1.98
CA LEU A 18 -61.08 -39.11 -3.19
C LEU A 18 -61.60 -38.51 -4.50
N THR A 19 -62.87 -38.06 -4.54
CA THR A 19 -63.42 -37.37 -5.71
C THR A 19 -62.82 -35.97 -5.86
N TYR A 20 -62.72 -35.20 -4.76
CA TYR A 20 -62.14 -33.86 -4.76
C TYR A 20 -60.68 -33.86 -5.22
N SER A 21 -59.83 -34.72 -4.67
CA SER A 21 -58.42 -34.81 -5.06
C SER A 21 -58.22 -35.23 -6.52
N LYS A 22 -59.15 -36.02 -7.11
CA LYS A 22 -59.11 -36.34 -8.55
C LYS A 22 -59.42 -35.14 -9.44
N VAL A 23 -60.30 -34.23 -9.02
CA VAL A 23 -60.58 -32.98 -9.75
C VAL A 23 -59.38 -32.05 -9.62
N LEU A 24 -58.88 -31.85 -8.39
CA LEU A 24 -57.73 -30.99 -8.10
C LEU A 24 -56.48 -31.41 -8.90
N CYS A 25 -56.14 -32.70 -8.93
CA CYS A 25 -54.99 -33.18 -9.70
C CYS A 25 -55.17 -33.04 -11.22
N LYS A 26 -56.40 -33.04 -11.74
CA LYS A 26 -56.67 -32.79 -13.17
C LYS A 26 -56.55 -31.32 -13.56
N GLN A 27 -56.80 -30.40 -12.61
CA GLN A 27 -56.72 -28.95 -12.80
C GLN A 27 -55.38 -28.35 -12.34
N SER A 28 -54.46 -29.17 -11.83
CA SER A 28 -53.15 -28.73 -11.36
C SER A 28 -52.25 -28.28 -12.51
N LEU A 29 -51.56 -27.15 -12.31
CA LEU A 29 -50.51 -26.63 -13.20
C LEU A 29 -49.22 -27.48 -13.16
N ILE A 30 -49.08 -28.38 -12.18
CA ILE A 30 -47.97 -29.34 -12.13
C ILE A 30 -48.20 -30.38 -13.23
N THR A 31 -47.45 -30.27 -14.33
CA THR A 31 -47.64 -31.03 -15.59
C THR A 31 -47.77 -32.55 -15.40
N GLY A 32 -47.10 -33.13 -14.41
CA GLY A 32 -47.23 -34.55 -14.07
C GLY A 32 -48.60 -34.96 -13.49
N PHE A 33 -49.28 -34.07 -12.76
CA PHE A 33 -50.50 -34.42 -12.01
C PHE A 33 -51.71 -34.71 -12.92
N PRO A 34 -52.05 -33.89 -13.94
CA PRO A 34 -53.15 -34.21 -14.85
C PRO A 34 -52.91 -35.52 -15.62
N VAL A 35 -51.66 -35.78 -16.02
CA VAL A 35 -51.26 -36.97 -16.79
C VAL A 35 -51.30 -38.25 -15.94
N ILE A 36 -50.95 -38.17 -14.65
CA ILE A 36 -51.10 -39.27 -13.68
C ILE A 36 -52.59 -39.49 -13.33
N ALA A 37 -53.37 -38.41 -13.22
CA ALA A 37 -54.79 -38.48 -12.87
C ALA A 37 -55.68 -39.02 -14.01
N SER A 38 -55.30 -38.82 -15.28
CA SER A 38 -56.01 -39.34 -16.46
C SER A 38 -55.66 -40.80 -16.83
N THR A 39 -54.54 -41.34 -16.33
CA THR A 39 -54.07 -42.68 -16.70
C THR A 39 -54.91 -43.78 -16.05
N ARG A 40 -55.52 -44.65 -16.88
CA ARG A 40 -56.45 -45.72 -16.44
C ARG A 40 -55.78 -47.04 -16.07
N ASN A 41 -54.69 -47.43 -16.74
CA ASN A 41 -53.94 -48.65 -16.43
C ASN A 41 -53.07 -48.46 -15.18
N GLY A 42 -53.21 -49.35 -14.19
CA GLY A 42 -52.47 -49.30 -12.93
C GLY A 42 -50.95 -49.37 -13.09
N PHE A 43 -50.44 -50.18 -14.02
CA PHE A 43 -48.99 -50.31 -14.26
C PHE A 43 -48.39 -49.01 -14.82
N HIS A 44 -48.96 -48.47 -15.91
CA HIS A 44 -48.51 -47.19 -16.46
C HIS A 44 -48.68 -46.03 -15.47
N LYS A 45 -49.68 -46.09 -14.58
CA LYS A 45 -49.84 -45.10 -13.53
C LYS A 45 -48.71 -45.19 -12.49
N ALA A 46 -48.34 -46.40 -12.07
CA ALA A 46 -47.19 -46.60 -11.18
C ALA A 46 -45.88 -46.12 -11.82
N LEU A 47 -45.63 -46.45 -13.09
CA LEU A 47 -44.46 -45.98 -13.84
C LEU A 47 -44.40 -44.45 -13.93
N LYS A 48 -45.52 -43.78 -14.25
CA LYS A 48 -45.60 -42.32 -14.31
C LYS A 48 -45.38 -41.66 -12.94
N ILE A 49 -45.88 -42.28 -11.85
CA ILE A 49 -45.62 -41.82 -10.49
C ILE A 49 -44.12 -41.98 -10.14
N LEU A 50 -43.50 -43.11 -10.49
CA LEU A 50 -42.07 -43.35 -10.27
C LEU A 50 -41.21 -42.31 -10.99
N VAL A 51 -41.47 -42.07 -12.28
CA VAL A 51 -40.77 -41.04 -13.08
C VAL A 51 -40.98 -39.65 -12.46
N PHE A 52 -42.22 -39.29 -12.09
CA PHE A 52 -42.49 -38.01 -11.44
C PHE A 52 -41.73 -37.84 -10.11
N VAL A 53 -41.68 -38.87 -9.27
CA VAL A 53 -40.93 -38.84 -8.01
C VAL A 53 -39.44 -38.73 -8.26
N LEU A 54 -38.86 -39.50 -9.20
CA LEU A 54 -37.44 -39.40 -9.57
C LEU A 54 -37.08 -38.01 -10.09
N CYS A 55 -37.88 -37.43 -10.99
CA CYS A 55 -37.69 -36.07 -11.48
C CYS A 55 -37.81 -35.02 -10.36
N THR A 56 -38.77 -35.19 -9.44
CA THR A 56 -38.96 -34.27 -8.29
C THR A 56 -37.77 -34.35 -7.33
N CYS A 57 -37.29 -35.56 -7.01
CA CYS A 57 -36.10 -35.75 -6.18
C CYS A 57 -34.84 -35.17 -6.84
N GLY A 58 -34.66 -35.37 -8.16
CA GLY A 58 -33.56 -34.77 -8.92
C GLY A 58 -33.60 -33.24 -8.91
N PHE A 59 -34.77 -32.65 -9.13
CA PHE A 59 -34.98 -31.20 -9.05
C PHE A 59 -34.69 -30.65 -7.65
N LEU A 60 -35.18 -31.31 -6.59
CA LEU A 60 -34.92 -30.91 -5.20
C LEU A 60 -33.43 -31.04 -4.84
N TYR A 61 -32.76 -32.10 -5.28
CA TYR A 61 -31.32 -32.28 -5.10
C TYR A 61 -30.52 -31.17 -5.79
N GLN A 62 -30.82 -30.88 -7.05
CA GLN A 62 -30.17 -29.82 -7.82
C GLN A 62 -30.43 -28.44 -7.20
N THR A 63 -31.66 -28.15 -6.80
CA THR A 63 -32.05 -26.89 -6.12
C THR A 63 -31.32 -26.75 -4.78
N PHE A 64 -31.23 -27.81 -3.98
CA PHE A 64 -30.50 -27.81 -2.71
C PHE A 64 -28.98 -27.63 -2.90
N SER A 65 -28.42 -28.21 -3.97
CA SER A 65 -27.02 -28.01 -4.35
C SER A 65 -26.74 -26.56 -4.73
N PHE A 66 -27.59 -25.94 -5.55
CA PHE A 66 -27.48 -24.51 -5.87
C PHE A 66 -27.69 -23.62 -4.64
N LEU A 67 -28.62 -23.94 -3.75
CA LEU A 67 -28.81 -23.20 -2.50
C LEU A 67 -27.60 -23.31 -1.56
N LYS A 68 -26.91 -24.46 -1.53
CA LYS A 68 -25.62 -24.61 -0.83
C LYS A 68 -24.54 -23.72 -1.44
N LEU A 69 -24.40 -23.72 -2.76
CA LEU A 69 -23.42 -22.89 -3.46
C LEU A 69 -23.69 -21.39 -3.25
N PHE A 70 -24.95 -20.96 -3.36
CA PHE A 70 -25.37 -19.58 -3.11
C PHE A 70 -25.06 -19.14 -1.67
N LYS A 71 -25.39 -19.99 -0.68
CA LYS A 71 -25.10 -19.73 0.75
C LYS A 71 -23.62 -19.85 1.13
N ALA A 72 -22.76 -20.35 0.24
CA ALA A 72 -21.31 -20.39 0.46
C ALA A 72 -20.62 -19.06 0.10
N TYR A 73 -21.35 -18.10 -0.49
CA TYR A 73 -20.84 -16.79 -0.93
C TYR A 73 -19.49 -16.86 -1.68
N PRO A 74 -19.38 -17.69 -2.73
CA PRO A 74 -18.15 -17.80 -3.51
C PRO A 74 -17.83 -16.47 -4.20
N THR A 75 -16.57 -16.08 -4.18
CA THR A 75 -16.04 -14.86 -4.80
C THR A 75 -15.16 -15.24 -5.99
N LEU A 76 -15.28 -14.49 -7.09
CA LEU A 76 -14.35 -14.53 -8.22
C LEU A 76 -13.48 -13.27 -8.18
N VAL A 77 -12.25 -13.36 -8.70
CA VAL A 77 -11.39 -12.20 -8.92
C VAL A 77 -11.57 -11.76 -10.36
N ASP A 78 -11.87 -10.47 -10.54
CA ASP A 78 -11.88 -9.81 -11.84
C ASP A 78 -10.69 -8.85 -11.92
N PHE A 79 -10.11 -8.70 -13.11
CA PHE A 79 -8.93 -7.86 -13.35
C PHE A 79 -9.26 -6.84 -14.44
N GLN A 80 -9.52 -5.60 -14.01
CA GLN A 80 -9.83 -4.49 -14.90
C GLN A 80 -8.62 -3.55 -14.99
N VAL A 81 -8.34 -3.07 -16.19
CA VAL A 81 -7.27 -2.10 -16.45
C VAL A 81 -7.91 -0.82 -16.98
N GLU A 82 -8.13 0.13 -16.07
CA GLU A 82 -8.70 1.43 -16.41
C GLU A 82 -7.62 2.41 -16.89
N LYS A 83 -8.03 3.37 -17.72
CA LYS A 83 -7.22 4.50 -18.14
C LYS A 83 -8.02 5.80 -17.87
N PRO A 84 -8.14 6.22 -16.61
CA PRO A 84 -8.80 7.50 -16.32
C PRO A 84 -8.00 8.65 -16.92
N ASP A 85 -8.64 9.75 -17.32
CA ASP A 85 -7.93 10.97 -17.74
C ASP A 85 -7.37 11.76 -16.55
N ILE A 86 -7.94 11.54 -15.35
CA ILE A 86 -7.69 12.27 -14.11
C ILE A 86 -7.63 11.27 -12.95
N ILE A 87 -6.61 11.35 -12.11
CA ILE A 87 -6.43 10.54 -10.89
C ILE A 87 -6.35 11.41 -9.63
N PRO A 88 -6.61 10.86 -8.43
CA PRO A 88 -6.17 11.47 -7.19
C PRO A 88 -4.62 11.54 -7.13
N LEU A 89 -4.09 12.63 -6.59
CA LEU A 89 -2.66 12.79 -6.33
C LEU A 89 -2.27 11.94 -5.09
N PRO A 90 -1.25 11.07 -5.17
CA PRO A 90 -0.77 10.32 -4.01
C PRO A 90 0.04 11.20 -3.05
N SER A 91 0.19 10.75 -1.81
CA SER A 91 1.13 11.37 -0.86
C SER A 91 2.54 10.84 -1.07
N ILE A 92 3.52 11.72 -0.88
CA ILE A 92 4.96 11.41 -0.98
C ILE A 92 5.59 11.60 0.40
N SER A 93 6.01 10.52 1.04
CA SER A 93 6.79 10.57 2.29
C SER A 93 8.28 10.52 2.03
N LEU A 94 9.02 11.37 2.73
CA LEU A 94 10.46 11.61 2.59
C LEU A 94 11.16 11.53 3.96
N CYS A 95 12.31 10.88 4.02
CA CYS A 95 13.22 10.94 5.18
C CYS A 95 14.67 11.12 4.71
N ASN A 96 15.42 12.03 5.33
CA ASN A 96 16.89 12.05 5.23
C ASN A 96 17.45 10.95 6.14
N LYS A 97 18.43 10.14 5.72
CA LYS A 97 19.07 9.15 6.61
C LYS A 97 19.79 9.81 7.79
N ASN A 98 20.26 11.06 7.64
CA ASN A 98 20.79 11.82 8.76
C ASN A 98 19.71 12.10 9.81
N ARG A 99 19.83 11.44 10.97
CA ARG A 99 18.84 11.50 12.06
C ARG A 99 18.86 12.81 12.84
N ILE A 100 19.99 13.52 12.87
CA ILE A 100 20.21 14.74 13.68
C ILE A 100 21.05 15.76 12.92
N ARG A 101 20.62 17.03 12.95
CA ARG A 101 21.40 18.18 12.49
C ARG A 101 22.52 18.47 13.49
N ARG A 102 23.75 18.09 13.13
CA ARG A 102 24.95 18.08 13.97
C ARG A 102 25.21 19.42 14.65
N ARG A 103 25.04 20.53 13.94
CA ARG A 103 25.30 21.89 14.47
C ARG A 103 24.39 22.24 15.63
N ILE A 104 23.09 21.94 15.50
CA ILE A 104 22.09 22.28 16.52
C ILE A 104 22.28 21.42 17.78
N PHE A 105 22.60 20.13 17.60
CA PHE A 105 22.96 19.26 18.71
C PHE A 105 24.21 19.77 19.45
N CYS A 106 25.33 20.02 18.75
CA CYS A 106 26.57 20.45 19.41
C CYS A 106 26.52 21.89 19.95
N THR A 107 25.60 22.74 19.46
CA THR A 107 25.32 24.05 20.09
C THR A 107 24.59 23.89 21.43
N SER A 108 23.77 22.84 21.56
CA SER A 108 22.98 22.56 22.78
C SER A 108 23.75 21.72 23.81
N PHE A 109 24.68 20.88 23.35
CA PHE A 109 25.53 20.00 24.16
C PHE A 109 27.02 20.17 23.78
N PRO A 110 27.60 21.36 23.99
CA PRO A 110 28.99 21.65 23.58
C PRO A 110 30.02 20.78 24.31
N GLU A 111 29.71 20.29 25.51
CA GLU A 111 30.59 19.48 26.36
C GLU A 111 30.84 18.05 25.85
N VAL A 112 29.91 17.49 25.06
CA VAL A 112 30.07 16.17 24.45
C VAL A 112 30.55 16.21 22.99
N CYS A 113 30.75 17.41 22.44
CA CYS A 113 31.26 17.64 21.09
C CYS A 113 32.71 18.14 21.08
N ARG A 114 33.46 17.75 20.05
CA ARG A 114 34.81 18.23 19.76
C ARG A 114 34.75 19.25 18.64
N TRP A 115 35.41 20.37 18.85
CA TRP A 115 35.42 21.51 17.95
C TRP A 115 36.70 21.51 17.11
N PHE A 116 36.56 21.66 15.79
CA PHE A 116 37.65 21.58 14.82
C PHE A 116 37.68 22.85 13.94
N LYS A 117 38.88 23.24 13.49
CA LYS A 117 39.00 24.13 12.33
C LYS A 117 38.51 23.40 11.07
N ARG A 118 37.90 24.12 10.12
CA ARG A 118 37.36 23.57 8.86
C ARG A 118 38.37 22.67 8.14
N THR A 119 39.59 23.15 7.89
CA THR A 119 40.67 22.35 7.28
C THR A 119 40.90 21.02 7.99
N SER A 120 41.09 21.04 9.32
CA SER A 120 41.32 19.84 10.13
C SER A 120 40.11 18.90 10.18
N TYR A 121 38.90 19.43 10.05
CA TYR A 121 37.67 18.65 9.93
C TYR A 121 37.60 17.96 8.57
N CYS A 122 37.73 18.69 7.47
CA CYS A 122 37.57 18.17 6.11
C CYS A 122 38.70 17.21 5.69
N LEU A 123 39.92 17.41 6.19
CA LEU A 123 41.02 16.43 6.06
C LEU A 123 40.71 15.08 6.73
N ARG A 124 39.82 15.06 7.73
CA ARG A 124 39.46 13.86 8.50
C ARG A 124 38.12 13.26 8.07
N TYR A 125 37.23 14.10 7.55
CA TYR A 125 35.80 13.83 7.35
C TYR A 125 35.33 14.34 5.98
N THR A 126 36.11 14.04 4.94
CA THR A 126 35.99 14.57 3.57
C THR A 126 34.57 14.49 2.96
N PRO A 127 33.77 13.42 3.13
CA PRO A 127 32.42 13.33 2.55
C PRO A 127 31.42 14.36 3.08
N ASN A 128 31.74 15.05 4.18
CA ASN A 128 30.87 16.01 4.84
C ASN A 128 31.24 17.48 4.56
N CYS A 129 32.13 17.74 3.59
CA CYS A 129 32.56 19.10 3.23
C CYS A 129 32.23 19.42 1.78
N LEU A 130 31.67 20.61 1.57
CA LEU A 130 31.43 21.20 0.25
C LEU A 130 32.72 21.86 -0.26
N GLU A 131 33.00 21.73 -1.55
CA GLU A 131 34.15 22.39 -2.19
C GLU A 131 33.94 23.93 -2.27
N GLY A 132 35.02 24.70 -2.35
CA GLY A 132 34.99 26.14 -2.65
C GLY A 132 34.77 27.13 -1.48
N GLN A 133 34.45 26.69 -0.27
CA GLN A 133 34.23 27.59 0.88
C GLN A 133 35.51 27.91 1.68
N THR A 134 35.74 29.19 1.97
CA THR A 134 36.96 29.72 2.62
C THR A 134 37.13 29.36 4.11
N ASP A 135 38.37 29.47 4.59
CA ASP A 135 38.87 28.71 5.75
C ASP A 135 38.59 29.28 7.16
N GLU A 136 38.12 30.52 7.29
CA GLU A 136 38.49 31.30 8.49
C GLU A 136 37.47 31.40 9.64
N GLU A 137 36.19 31.04 9.47
CA GLU A 137 35.17 31.37 10.51
C GLU A 137 34.20 30.27 10.97
N ILE A 138 34.34 29.02 10.52
CA ILE A 138 33.42 27.94 10.94
C ILE A 138 34.17 26.88 11.77
N VAL A 139 33.97 26.97 13.09
CA VAL A 139 34.38 25.95 14.05
C VAL A 139 33.41 24.78 13.95
N LEU A 140 33.77 23.73 13.21
CA LEU A 140 32.92 22.57 12.99
C LEU A 140 32.97 21.64 14.22
N ALA A 141 31.82 21.42 14.85
CA ALA A 141 31.68 20.47 15.94
C ALA A 141 31.37 19.06 15.42
N ALA A 142 31.99 18.03 15.99
CA ALA A 142 31.57 16.63 15.87
C ALA A 142 31.26 16.04 17.25
N PRO A 143 30.19 15.23 17.39
CA PRO A 143 29.95 14.47 18.61
C PRO A 143 31.14 13.55 18.92
N SER A 144 31.40 13.32 20.20
CA SER A 144 32.43 12.35 20.60
C SER A 144 31.93 10.90 20.40
N PRO A 145 32.82 9.93 20.10
CA PRO A 145 32.44 8.54 19.83
C PRO A 145 31.42 7.88 20.79
N PRO A 146 31.49 8.03 22.13
CA PRO A 146 30.50 7.42 23.02
C PRO A 146 29.08 7.99 22.88
N VAL A 147 28.91 9.21 22.35
CA VAL A 147 27.59 9.83 22.12
C VAL A 147 26.82 9.08 21.03
N HIS A 148 27.52 8.60 19.98
CA HIS A 148 26.90 7.85 18.90
C HIS A 148 26.32 6.50 19.38
N ALA A 149 26.93 5.87 20.40
CA ALA A 149 26.48 4.60 20.97
C ALA A 149 25.23 4.75 21.86
N ASN A 150 25.16 5.83 22.64
CA ASN A 150 24.13 6.09 23.66
C ASN A 150 23.18 7.25 23.29
N MET A 151 22.96 7.46 22.00
CA MET A 151 22.12 8.54 21.49
C MET A 151 20.66 8.42 22.00
N ASN A 152 20.08 9.53 22.46
CA ASN A 152 18.71 9.56 22.96
C ASN A 152 17.72 9.20 21.84
N ARG A 153 16.82 8.25 22.13
CA ARG A 153 15.83 7.68 21.20
C ARG A 153 14.39 8.11 21.47
N SER A 154 14.19 9.12 22.31
CA SER A 154 12.87 9.74 22.48
C SER A 154 12.45 10.49 21.21
N GLN A 155 11.14 10.47 20.91
CA GLN A 155 10.61 11.17 19.74
C GLN A 155 10.73 12.69 19.87
N GLU A 156 10.65 13.23 21.09
CA GLU A 156 10.84 14.64 21.37
C GLU A 156 12.24 15.12 20.98
N PHE A 157 13.27 14.36 21.36
CA PHE A 157 14.65 14.64 21.00
C PHE A 157 14.84 14.69 19.47
N VAL A 158 14.29 13.72 18.74
CA VAL A 158 14.36 13.72 17.26
C VAL A 158 13.54 14.84 16.63
N ARG A 159 12.36 15.19 17.17
CA ARG A 159 11.58 16.36 16.70
C ARG A 159 12.35 17.69 16.84
N ILE A 160 13.16 17.84 17.90
CA ILE A 160 13.97 19.03 18.14
C ILE A 160 15.23 19.05 17.24
N PHE A 161 16.00 17.96 17.26
CA PHE A 161 17.35 17.89 16.70
C PHE A 161 17.42 17.34 15.27
N GLY A 162 16.43 16.56 14.83
CA GLY A 162 16.34 15.99 13.48
C GLY A 162 16.04 17.03 12.39
N GLN A 163 16.04 16.57 11.14
CA GLN A 163 15.78 17.40 9.96
C GLN A 163 14.39 18.06 10.02
N ARG A 164 14.24 19.26 9.46
CA ARG A 164 12.93 19.93 9.30
C ARG A 164 12.51 19.94 7.83
N GLN A 165 11.21 20.13 7.58
CA GLN A 165 10.64 20.25 6.23
C GLN A 165 11.42 21.22 5.34
N LYS A 166 11.63 22.46 5.81
CA LYS A 166 12.32 23.52 5.07
C LYS A 166 13.79 23.23 4.77
N ASP A 167 14.38 22.31 5.54
CA ASP A 167 15.78 21.91 5.42
C ASP A 167 15.92 20.67 4.53
N LEU A 168 14.84 19.98 4.15
CA LEU A 168 14.88 18.79 3.29
C LEU A 168 14.24 19.02 1.92
N VAL A 169 13.17 19.81 1.87
CA VAL A 169 12.39 20.07 0.66
C VAL A 169 12.56 21.53 0.27
N GLN A 170 13.39 21.80 -0.74
CA GLN A 170 13.60 23.15 -1.27
C GLN A 170 12.40 23.62 -2.11
N ASP A 171 11.93 22.77 -3.02
CA ASP A 171 10.87 23.09 -3.97
C ASP A 171 10.05 21.83 -4.29
N CYS A 172 8.74 21.99 -4.43
CA CYS A 172 7.84 20.93 -4.85
C CYS A 172 6.73 21.52 -5.72
N ARG A 173 6.63 21.04 -6.97
CA ARG A 173 5.75 21.59 -8.00
C ARG A 173 5.00 20.47 -8.72
N VAL A 174 3.69 20.62 -8.82
CA VAL A 174 2.84 19.82 -9.70
C VAL A 174 2.64 20.59 -11.01
N GLN A 175 3.15 20.03 -12.11
CA GLN A 175 3.10 20.60 -13.46
C GLN A 175 1.93 20.00 -14.24
N ARG A 176 0.93 20.83 -14.57
CA ARG A 176 -0.30 20.48 -15.31
C ARG A 176 -0.61 21.55 -16.37
N GLY A 177 0.34 21.81 -17.27
CA GLY A 177 0.31 22.97 -18.18
C GLY A 177 0.57 24.28 -17.43
N ALA A 178 -0.29 24.62 -16.48
CA ALA A 178 0.03 25.55 -15.39
C ALA A 178 0.80 24.82 -14.27
N ILE A 179 1.61 25.56 -13.52
CA ILE A 179 2.40 25.05 -12.40
C ILE A 179 1.70 25.40 -11.09
N SER A 180 1.56 24.44 -10.18
CA SER A 180 1.07 24.66 -8.81
C SER A 180 2.07 24.12 -7.78
N LEU A 181 2.22 24.81 -6.65
CA LEU A 181 3.03 24.33 -5.53
C LEU A 181 2.32 23.18 -4.80
N CYS A 182 3.11 22.22 -4.30
CA CYS A 182 2.63 21.15 -3.44
C CYS A 182 2.12 21.71 -2.09
N LYS A 183 1.21 20.99 -1.44
CA LYS A 183 0.50 21.39 -0.23
C LYS A 183 0.51 20.27 0.82
N ASN A 184 -0.20 20.52 1.93
CA ASN A 184 -0.53 19.53 2.96
C ASN A 184 0.70 18.74 3.46
N TYR A 185 1.69 19.51 3.93
CA TYR A 185 2.91 18.97 4.53
C TYR A 185 2.66 18.50 5.96
N VAL A 186 3.03 17.26 6.25
CA VAL A 186 2.88 16.61 7.55
C VAL A 186 4.25 16.12 8.01
N SER A 187 4.75 16.63 9.14
CA SER A 187 5.97 16.09 9.78
C SER A 187 5.60 14.96 10.74
N PHE A 188 6.27 13.83 10.61
CA PHE A 188 6.08 12.65 11.47
C PHE A 188 7.43 12.04 11.86
N VAL A 189 7.40 11.15 12.86
CA VAL A 189 8.58 10.41 13.30
C VAL A 189 8.41 8.95 12.89
N ALA A 190 9.42 8.37 12.25
CA ALA A 190 9.45 6.97 11.84
C ALA A 190 10.78 6.32 12.20
N PRO A 191 10.80 5.05 12.64
CA PRO A 191 12.05 4.34 12.89
C PRO A 191 12.70 3.84 11.60
N ASP A 192 14.03 3.75 11.60
CA ASP A 192 14.76 2.97 10.60
C ASP A 192 14.86 1.49 10.95
N LYS A 193 15.59 0.73 10.11
CA LYS A 193 15.81 -0.72 10.27
C LYS A 193 16.53 -1.11 11.56
N ASP A 194 17.24 -0.18 12.18
CA ASP A 194 17.96 -0.35 13.45
C ASP A 194 17.15 0.16 14.66
N GLY A 195 15.89 0.56 14.43
CA GLY A 195 14.97 1.05 15.44
C GLY A 195 15.30 2.46 15.95
N TYR A 196 16.11 3.25 15.25
CA TYR A 196 16.31 4.65 15.61
C TYR A 196 15.23 5.54 14.98
N PRO A 197 14.50 6.34 15.78
CA PRO A 197 13.54 7.30 15.23
C PRO A 197 14.23 8.38 14.41
N ASN A 198 13.53 8.85 13.38
CA ASN A 198 13.98 9.89 12.45
C ASN A 198 12.81 10.81 12.07
N ASN A 199 13.10 12.07 11.73
CA ASN A 199 12.08 13.01 11.23
C ASN A 199 11.85 12.77 9.73
N CYS A 200 10.58 12.62 9.36
CA CYS A 200 10.12 12.44 8.00
C CYS A 200 9.02 13.45 7.67
N ILE A 201 8.85 13.75 6.38
CA ILE A 201 7.84 14.67 5.86
C ILE A 201 6.99 13.94 4.84
N ALA A 202 5.67 13.92 5.03
CA ALA A 202 4.72 13.56 3.98
C ALA A 202 4.24 14.84 3.28
N ILE A 203 4.19 14.83 1.95
CA ILE A 203 3.72 15.91 1.08
C ILE A 203 2.41 15.45 0.42
N GLU A 204 1.44 16.34 0.27
CA GLU A 204 0.07 16.01 -0.18
C GLU A 204 -0.64 14.98 0.72
N SER A 205 -0.30 14.98 2.02
CA SER A 205 -0.90 14.06 2.98
C SER A 205 -2.16 14.63 3.62
N LEU A 206 -3.22 13.83 3.58
CA LEU A 206 -4.52 14.09 4.22
C LEU A 206 -4.65 13.38 5.57
N TRP A 207 -3.54 12.96 6.17
CA TRP A 207 -3.54 12.40 7.52
C TRP A 207 -4.12 13.41 8.52
N GLU A 208 -5.01 12.93 9.39
CA GLU A 208 -5.84 13.74 10.31
C GLU A 208 -6.77 14.78 9.64
N GLN A 209 -7.06 14.67 8.33
CA GLN A 209 -7.88 15.63 7.57
C GLN A 209 -9.14 14.98 6.95
N PRO A 210 -10.15 14.57 7.75
CA PRO A 210 -11.28 13.76 7.28
C PRO A 210 -12.18 14.42 6.23
N ASN A 211 -12.22 15.75 6.24
CA ASN A 211 -13.11 16.55 5.40
C ASN A 211 -12.45 16.99 4.08
N MET A 212 -11.18 16.65 3.86
CA MET A 212 -10.44 16.98 2.65
C MET A 212 -10.39 15.80 1.70
N GLN A 213 -10.33 16.09 0.40
CA GLN A 213 -10.19 15.10 -0.66
C GLN A 213 -8.86 15.30 -1.41
N PRO A 214 -8.27 14.24 -2.00
CA PRO A 214 -7.03 14.34 -2.75
C PRO A 214 -7.18 15.30 -3.91
N GLN A 215 -6.15 16.10 -4.18
CA GLN A 215 -6.12 16.94 -5.37
C GLN A 215 -6.18 16.05 -6.62
N SER A 216 -7.16 16.26 -7.50
CA SER A 216 -7.26 15.47 -8.74
C SER A 216 -6.40 16.08 -9.85
N VAL A 217 -5.55 15.26 -10.49
CA VAL A 217 -4.61 15.68 -11.53
C VAL A 217 -4.72 14.83 -12.79
N PRO A 218 -4.57 15.40 -14.00
CA PRO A 218 -4.49 14.63 -15.23
C PRO A 218 -3.32 13.65 -15.25
N VAL A 219 -3.47 12.55 -15.99
CA VAL A 219 -2.44 11.50 -16.11
C VAL A 219 -1.10 11.98 -16.66
N THR A 220 -1.12 13.02 -17.50
CA THR A 220 0.07 13.64 -18.07
C THR A 220 0.81 14.58 -17.10
N SER A 221 0.29 14.79 -15.89
CA SER A 221 0.89 15.70 -14.90
C SER A 221 2.21 15.14 -14.37
N ARG A 222 3.14 16.03 -14.08
CA ARG A 222 4.42 15.68 -13.46
C ARG A 222 4.57 16.33 -12.11
N ILE A 223 5.08 15.58 -11.14
CA ILE A 223 5.56 16.15 -9.89
C ILE A 223 7.07 16.40 -10.07
N SER A 224 7.52 17.58 -9.68
CA SER A 224 8.94 17.93 -9.59
C SER A 224 9.27 18.23 -8.15
N LEU A 225 10.30 17.57 -7.62
CA LEU A 225 10.71 17.66 -6.22
C LEU A 225 12.21 17.93 -6.17
N ARG A 226 12.61 19.04 -5.53
CA ARG A 226 14.01 19.38 -5.23
C ARG A 226 14.25 19.20 -3.74
N MET A 227 15.27 18.39 -3.43
CA MET A 227 15.63 18.04 -2.06
C MET A 227 17.08 18.40 -1.76
N THR A 228 17.44 18.49 -0.49
CA THR A 228 18.83 18.70 -0.07
C THR A 228 19.14 17.85 1.16
N ILE A 229 20.25 17.11 1.11
CA ILE A 229 20.63 16.14 2.15
C ILE A 229 21.52 16.76 3.25
N HIS A 230 22.09 17.95 3.02
CA HIS A 230 22.94 18.70 3.96
C HIS A 230 24.06 17.84 4.59
N PRO A 231 25.04 17.38 3.79
CA PRO A 231 26.16 16.55 4.27
C PRO A 231 26.94 17.20 5.41
N GLU A 232 27.03 18.53 5.41
CA GLU A 232 27.65 19.33 6.45
C GLU A 232 26.91 19.27 7.79
N GLU A 233 25.63 18.89 7.83
CA GLU A 233 24.85 18.68 9.06
C GLU A 233 24.80 17.20 9.50
N ASN A 234 25.45 16.28 8.78
CA ASN A 234 25.40 14.84 9.08
C ASN A 234 26.03 14.52 10.45
N PHE A 235 25.27 13.88 11.34
CA PHE A 235 25.68 13.58 12.72
C PHE A 235 26.83 12.58 12.80
N ASN A 236 26.74 11.51 12.00
CA ASN A 236 27.74 10.47 11.85
C ASN A 236 28.52 10.73 10.56
N TYR A 237 29.77 11.16 10.66
CA TYR A 237 30.60 11.51 9.51
C TYR A 237 31.06 10.31 8.65
N PHE A 238 30.80 9.07 9.11
CA PHE A 238 30.99 7.86 8.33
C PHE A 238 29.68 7.34 7.70
N ASP A 239 28.52 7.87 8.07
CA ASP A 239 27.25 7.37 7.56
C ASP A 239 27.01 7.85 6.12
N SER A 240 26.63 6.90 5.25
CA SER A 240 26.31 7.19 3.85
C SER A 240 25.19 8.23 3.74
N LEU A 241 25.44 9.26 2.94
CA LEU A 241 24.47 10.29 2.56
C LEU A 241 23.37 9.66 1.70
N LEU A 242 22.18 9.47 2.27
CA LEU A 242 21.05 8.83 1.62
C LEU A 242 19.76 9.53 2.01
N ALA A 243 18.80 9.57 1.10
CA ALA A 243 17.41 9.90 1.41
C ALA A 243 16.51 8.71 1.04
N HIS A 244 15.30 8.68 1.60
CA HIS A 244 14.31 7.65 1.35
C HIS A 244 12.99 8.30 0.91
N ILE A 245 12.39 7.79 -0.17
CA ILE A 245 11.11 8.24 -0.72
C ILE A 245 10.11 7.09 -0.80
N LEU A 246 8.86 7.36 -0.41
CA LEU A 246 7.74 6.43 -0.50
C LEU A 246 6.51 7.14 -1.05
N VAL A 247 5.92 6.59 -2.11
CA VAL A 247 4.60 7.01 -2.62
C VAL A 247 3.53 6.12 -1.97
N HIS A 248 2.48 6.72 -1.42
CA HIS A 248 1.41 6.01 -0.73
C HIS A 248 0.08 6.76 -0.79
N GLU A 249 -1.02 6.08 -0.43
CA GLU A 249 -2.36 6.68 -0.36
C GLU A 249 -2.35 7.89 0.58
N SER A 250 -2.91 9.01 0.10
CA SER A 250 -2.92 10.33 0.72
C SER A 250 -3.39 10.35 2.19
N ARG A 251 -4.38 9.53 2.55
CA ARG A 251 -5.00 9.46 3.89
C ARG A 251 -4.24 8.58 4.88
N SER A 252 -3.20 7.90 4.40
CA SER A 252 -2.30 7.04 5.19
C SER A 252 -0.92 7.71 5.38
N ILE A 253 -0.11 7.16 6.27
CA ILE A 253 1.34 7.45 6.34
C ILE A 253 2.06 6.09 6.33
N GLY A 254 2.99 5.92 5.39
CA GLY A 254 3.94 4.81 5.35
C GLY A 254 5.33 5.25 5.85
N ASN A 255 6.23 4.28 6.07
CA ASN A 255 7.59 4.56 6.53
C ASN A 255 8.61 4.44 5.37
N PRO A 256 9.17 5.56 4.84
CA PRO A 256 10.14 5.52 3.74
C PRO A 256 11.41 4.75 4.05
N MET A 257 11.87 4.72 5.30
CA MET A 257 13.12 4.02 5.66
C MET A 257 12.97 2.49 5.66
N MET A 258 11.74 2.00 5.76
CA MET A 258 11.40 0.57 5.74
C MET A 258 10.89 0.10 4.38
N GLU A 259 10.11 0.93 3.68
CA GLU A 259 9.33 0.56 2.50
C GLU A 259 9.69 1.36 1.24
N GLY A 260 10.40 2.47 1.40
CA GLY A 260 10.70 3.41 0.34
C GLY A 260 11.95 3.06 -0.49
N ILE A 261 12.05 3.73 -1.63
CA ILE A 261 13.21 3.71 -2.51
C ILE A 261 14.32 4.55 -1.87
N THR A 262 15.56 4.06 -1.94
CA THR A 262 16.74 4.79 -1.46
C THR A 262 17.32 5.65 -2.57
N LEU A 263 17.44 6.95 -2.30
CA LEU A 263 18.03 7.97 -3.17
C LEU A 263 19.44 8.32 -2.70
N LYS A 264 20.34 8.59 -3.65
CA LYS A 264 21.69 9.12 -3.41
C LYS A 264 21.75 10.59 -3.88
N PRO A 265 22.50 11.47 -3.20
CA PRO A 265 22.70 12.84 -3.64
C PRO A 265 23.41 12.92 -5.02
N GLY A 266 23.29 14.06 -5.68
CA GLY A 266 23.95 14.35 -6.96
C GLY A 266 23.38 13.55 -8.15
N LYS A 267 22.14 13.07 -8.05
CA LYS A 267 21.51 12.24 -9.09
C LYS A 267 20.05 12.63 -9.31
N THR A 268 19.66 12.71 -10.58
CA THR A 268 18.26 12.93 -10.96
C THR A 268 17.53 11.60 -11.07
N TYR A 269 16.37 11.48 -10.42
CA TYR A 269 15.56 10.27 -10.41
C TYR A 269 14.22 10.51 -11.11
N ASP A 270 13.95 9.72 -12.15
CA ASP A 270 12.65 9.62 -12.80
C ASP A 270 11.90 8.44 -12.18
N LEU A 271 10.84 8.70 -11.41
CA LEU A 271 9.98 7.66 -10.86
C LEU A 271 8.69 7.56 -11.68
N PHE A 272 8.46 6.37 -12.25
CA PHE A 272 7.25 6.01 -12.95
C PHE A 272 6.35 5.24 -11.99
N ILE A 273 5.10 5.70 -11.84
CA ILE A 273 4.17 5.21 -10.83
C ILE A 273 2.98 4.56 -11.54
N ASN A 274 2.64 3.33 -11.16
CA ASN A 274 1.39 2.67 -11.53
C ASN A 274 0.54 2.52 -10.26
N GLU A 275 -0.69 3.03 -10.29
CA GLU A 275 -1.66 2.80 -9.21
C GLU A 275 -2.33 1.43 -9.37
N ARG A 276 -2.54 0.75 -8.24
CA ARG A 276 -3.24 -0.52 -8.16
C ARG A 276 -4.29 -0.44 -7.06
N ILE A 277 -5.55 -0.55 -7.44
CA ILE A 277 -6.69 -0.59 -6.52
C ILE A 277 -7.12 -2.05 -6.37
N ILE A 278 -7.35 -2.48 -5.12
CA ILE A 278 -7.89 -3.80 -4.79
C ILE A 278 -9.20 -3.59 -4.03
N GLU A 279 -10.30 -4.04 -4.64
CA GLU A 279 -11.62 -4.01 -4.02
C GLU A 279 -12.01 -5.41 -3.55
N ARG A 280 -12.43 -5.52 -2.28
CA ARG A 280 -12.86 -6.76 -1.63
C ARG A 280 -14.28 -6.60 -1.12
N LEU A 281 -15.04 -7.70 -1.14
CA LEU A 281 -16.43 -7.69 -0.69
C LEU A 281 -16.54 -7.79 0.85
N PRO A 282 -17.41 -6.99 1.49
CA PRO A 282 -17.64 -7.05 2.94
C PRO A 282 -18.37 -8.36 3.34
N PRO A 283 -18.59 -8.61 4.65
CA PRO A 283 -19.48 -9.69 5.09
C PRO A 283 -20.85 -9.65 4.37
N PRO A 284 -21.43 -10.79 3.96
CA PRO A 284 -21.10 -12.17 4.35
C PRO A 284 -20.08 -12.91 3.46
N TYR A 285 -19.41 -12.23 2.53
CA TYR A 285 -18.44 -12.87 1.64
C TYR A 285 -17.18 -13.31 2.38
N LYS A 286 -16.52 -14.37 1.89
CA LYS A 286 -15.33 -14.99 2.53
C LYS A 286 -14.18 -14.00 2.77
N THR A 287 -14.08 -12.96 1.94
CA THR A 287 -13.12 -11.86 2.07
C THR A 287 -13.21 -11.14 3.41
N ASN A 288 -14.40 -11.05 4.02
CA ASN A 288 -14.61 -10.53 5.38
C ASN A 288 -13.81 -9.23 5.67
N CYS A 289 -13.80 -8.31 4.70
CA CYS A 289 -12.93 -7.14 4.74
C CYS A 289 -13.47 -6.06 5.69
N THR A 290 -12.58 -5.15 6.08
CA THR A 290 -12.92 -3.97 6.89
C THR A 290 -12.88 -2.71 6.04
N ASP A 291 -13.91 -1.88 6.15
CA ASP A 291 -13.95 -0.54 5.55
C ASP A 291 -13.18 0.45 6.45
N TYR A 292 -11.86 0.51 6.24
CA TYR A 292 -10.99 1.43 6.97
C TYR A 292 -11.25 2.90 6.62
N LEU A 293 -11.77 3.22 5.42
CA LEU A 293 -12.14 4.58 5.04
C LEU A 293 -13.30 5.08 5.91
N MET A 294 -14.37 4.27 6.05
CA MET A 294 -15.51 4.56 6.92
C MET A 294 -15.07 4.71 8.38
N LEU A 295 -14.26 3.78 8.89
CA LEU A 295 -13.74 3.85 10.28
C LEU A 295 -12.87 5.09 10.50
N TRP A 296 -12.02 5.45 9.54
CA TRP A 296 -11.15 6.62 9.61
C TRP A 296 -11.96 7.92 9.61
N MET A 297 -12.98 8.03 8.76
CA MET A 297 -13.91 9.16 8.74
C MET A 297 -14.70 9.29 10.06
N GLN A 298 -15.26 8.20 10.57
CA GLN A 298 -16.00 8.18 11.84
C GLN A 298 -15.12 8.59 13.04
N ASN A 299 -13.82 8.27 13.00
CA ASN A 299 -12.84 8.67 14.02
C ASN A 299 -12.25 10.08 13.77
N GLY A 300 -12.88 10.92 12.95
CA GLY A 300 -12.42 12.29 12.69
C GLY A 300 -11.07 12.36 11.97
N GLY A 301 -10.79 11.40 11.10
CA GLY A 301 -9.53 11.31 10.32
C GLY A 301 -8.37 10.70 11.10
N ARG A 302 -8.63 10.09 12.26
CA ARG A 302 -7.62 9.47 13.11
C ARG A 302 -7.69 7.95 13.05
N GLY A 303 -6.53 7.31 13.14
CA GLY A 303 -6.41 5.87 13.20
C GLY A 303 -5.91 5.24 11.89
N PRO A 304 -6.12 3.93 11.72
CA PRO A 304 -5.56 3.19 10.60
C PRO A 304 -6.42 3.33 9.36
N PHE A 305 -5.80 3.69 8.23
CA PHE A 305 -6.44 3.67 6.92
C PHE A 305 -6.22 2.35 6.15
N THR A 306 -5.28 1.52 6.61
CA THR A 306 -4.89 0.25 5.99
C THR A 306 -4.81 -0.86 7.02
N GLU A 307 -4.91 -2.12 6.58
CA GLU A 307 -4.70 -3.31 7.41
C GLU A 307 -3.34 -3.25 8.14
N LYS A 308 -2.27 -2.88 7.42
CA LYS A 308 -0.93 -2.71 8.00
C LYS A 308 -0.92 -1.65 9.09
N GLY A 309 -1.54 -0.49 8.84
CA GLY A 309 -1.71 0.55 9.86
C GLY A 309 -2.50 0.07 11.07
N CYS A 310 -3.52 -0.78 10.87
CA CYS A 310 -4.30 -1.38 11.95
C CYS A 310 -3.44 -2.30 12.81
N ARG A 311 -2.69 -3.20 12.18
CA ARG A 311 -1.79 -4.15 12.87
C ARG A 311 -0.73 -3.41 13.69
N GLU A 312 -0.07 -2.41 13.11
CA GLU A 312 0.94 -1.62 13.83
C GLU A 312 0.34 -0.79 14.97
N LYS A 313 -0.82 -0.14 14.77
CA LYS A 313 -1.55 0.56 15.85
C LYS A 313 -1.99 -0.38 16.97
N CYS A 314 -2.44 -1.59 16.63
CA CYS A 314 -2.82 -2.62 17.59
C CYS A 314 -1.61 -3.07 18.44
N LYS A 315 -0.47 -3.38 17.79
CA LYS A 315 0.76 -3.76 18.50
C LYS A 315 1.22 -2.65 19.45
N MET A 316 1.26 -1.40 18.95
CA MET A 316 1.58 -0.21 19.74
C MET A 316 0.66 -0.07 20.96
N ARG A 317 -0.67 -0.19 20.79
CA ARG A 317 -1.64 -0.13 21.89
C ARG A 317 -1.42 -1.24 22.93
N LEU A 318 -1.16 -2.47 22.49
CA LEU A 318 -0.95 -3.60 23.39
C LEU A 318 0.37 -3.48 24.15
N MET A 319 1.46 -3.09 23.48
CA MET A 319 2.75 -2.83 24.12
C MET A 319 2.69 -1.67 25.13
N MET A 320 1.99 -0.58 24.82
CA MET A 320 1.78 0.50 25.78
C MET A 320 1.04 0.04 27.04
N ASN A 321 0.16 -0.95 26.91
CA ASN A 321 -0.59 -1.50 28.03
C ASN A 321 0.18 -2.56 28.85
N SER A 322 1.16 -3.27 28.26
CA SER A 322 1.95 -4.29 28.96
C SER A 322 3.31 -3.79 29.44
N GLU A 323 4.04 -3.06 28.60
CA GLU A 323 5.41 -2.60 28.86
C GLU A 323 5.48 -1.12 29.28
N GLY A 324 4.41 -0.35 29.06
CA GLY A 324 4.41 1.11 29.25
C GLY A 324 5.21 1.90 28.19
N CYS A 325 5.70 1.22 27.14
CA CYS A 325 6.48 1.81 26.05
C CYS A 325 6.20 1.09 24.72
N VAL A 326 6.62 1.70 23.60
CA VAL A 326 6.49 1.14 22.25
C VAL A 326 7.83 0.56 21.77
N ALA A 327 7.82 -0.65 21.21
CA ALA A 327 9.01 -1.22 20.57
C ALA A 327 9.55 -0.32 19.46
N GLN A 328 10.87 -0.21 19.40
CA GLN A 328 11.61 0.57 18.41
C GLN A 328 11.34 0.15 16.96
N SER A 329 10.91 -1.09 16.73
CA SER A 329 10.59 -1.64 15.41
C SER A 329 9.22 -1.21 14.86
N LEU A 330 8.34 -0.64 15.69
CA LEU A 330 6.97 -0.32 15.29
C LEU A 330 6.92 1.00 14.52
N SER A 331 6.34 0.95 13.32
CA SER A 331 6.37 2.09 12.38
C SER A 331 5.10 2.96 12.38
N TYR A 332 4.17 2.73 13.32
CA TYR A 332 2.97 3.56 13.43
C TYR A 332 3.30 4.94 14.02
N PRO A 333 2.87 6.06 13.42
CA PRO A 333 3.10 7.38 14.02
C PRO A 333 2.41 7.51 15.39
N HIS A 334 3.15 7.95 16.41
CA HIS A 334 2.62 8.15 17.77
C HIS A 334 3.30 9.30 18.52
N ILE A 335 2.98 9.43 19.81
CA ILE A 335 3.63 10.34 20.78
C ILE A 335 4.14 9.62 22.03
N PHE A 336 3.86 8.32 22.17
CA PHE A 336 4.23 7.50 23.32
C PHE A 336 5.75 7.29 23.45
N PRO A 337 6.26 7.00 24.67
CA PRO A 337 7.68 6.68 24.88
C PRO A 337 8.10 5.42 24.12
N ILE A 338 9.30 5.47 23.56
CA ILE A 338 9.94 4.34 22.89
C ILE A 338 10.75 3.55 23.93
N CYS A 339 10.67 2.22 23.90
CA CYS A 339 11.38 1.36 24.83
C CYS A 339 12.91 1.52 24.73
N THR A 340 13.61 1.43 25.86
CA THR A 340 15.08 1.56 25.90
C THR A 340 15.79 0.29 25.39
N ASP A 341 15.28 -0.90 25.75
CA ASP A 341 15.79 -2.16 25.23
C ASP A 341 15.53 -2.26 23.72
N LYS A 342 16.60 -2.60 22.98
CA LYS A 342 16.58 -2.77 21.52
C LYS A 342 16.02 -4.13 21.10
N ASN A 343 16.06 -5.11 22.01
CA ASN A 343 15.60 -6.47 21.78
C ASN A 343 14.12 -6.67 22.18
N LEU A 344 13.46 -5.62 22.68
CA LEU A 344 12.05 -5.66 23.06
C LEU A 344 11.17 -5.47 21.81
N PHE A 345 10.65 -6.60 21.33
CA PHE A 345 9.73 -6.67 20.19
C PHE A 345 8.31 -7.05 20.63
N PRO A 346 7.27 -6.78 19.83
CA PRO A 346 5.92 -7.30 20.06
C PRO A 346 5.95 -8.84 20.14
N SER A 347 5.49 -9.39 21.27
CA SER A 347 5.47 -10.85 21.49
C SER A 347 4.55 -11.56 20.48
N GLU A 348 4.77 -12.87 20.29
CA GLU A 348 3.96 -13.69 19.36
C GLU A 348 2.46 -13.60 19.68
N ASN A 349 2.08 -13.61 20.95
CA ASN A 349 0.69 -13.40 21.41
C ASN A 349 0.14 -12.02 21.01
N ILE A 350 0.94 -10.94 21.10
CA ILE A 350 0.55 -9.61 20.61
C ILE A 350 0.33 -9.64 19.09
N ASN A 351 1.25 -10.27 18.33
CA ASN A 351 1.13 -10.38 16.88
C ASN A 351 -0.11 -11.18 16.47
N GLU A 352 -0.35 -12.34 17.08
CA GLU A 352 -1.55 -13.16 16.86
C GLU A 352 -2.83 -12.38 17.14
N LYS A 353 -2.88 -11.65 18.26
CA LYS A 353 -4.06 -10.87 18.63
C LYS A 353 -4.34 -9.78 17.59
N CYS A 354 -3.31 -9.09 17.10
CA CYS A 354 -3.46 -8.07 16.07
C CYS A 354 -3.77 -8.64 14.67
N MET A 355 -3.32 -9.85 14.34
CA MET A 355 -3.75 -10.56 13.11
C MET A 355 -5.23 -10.99 13.18
N LYS A 356 -5.75 -11.28 14.38
CA LYS A 356 -7.18 -11.60 14.59
C LYS A 356 -8.07 -10.35 14.66
N GLU A 357 -7.53 -9.21 15.12
CA GLU A 357 -8.24 -7.94 15.25
C GLU A 357 -8.34 -7.16 13.92
N CYS A 358 -7.33 -7.27 13.04
CA CYS A 358 -7.23 -6.49 11.79
C CYS A 358 -7.37 -7.39 10.55
N SER A 359 -8.51 -7.30 9.86
CA SER A 359 -8.73 -7.96 8.56
C SER A 359 -8.15 -7.14 7.39
N GLU A 360 -8.11 -7.75 6.20
CA GLU A 360 -7.84 -7.05 4.94
C GLU A 360 -8.80 -5.86 4.72
N ALA A 361 -8.35 -4.86 3.97
CA ALA A 361 -9.13 -3.67 3.64
C ALA A 361 -10.12 -3.92 2.48
N CYS A 362 -11.34 -3.37 2.59
CA CYS A 362 -12.33 -3.47 1.51
C CYS A 362 -11.96 -2.67 0.26
N ASN A 363 -11.27 -1.54 0.43
CA ASN A 363 -10.62 -0.81 -0.64
C ASN A 363 -9.17 -0.57 -0.21
N GLU A 364 -8.23 -0.97 -1.05
CA GLU A 364 -6.80 -0.87 -0.81
C GLU A 364 -6.12 -0.27 -2.04
N VAL A 365 -5.43 0.85 -1.86
CA VAL A 365 -4.68 1.53 -2.92
C VAL A 365 -3.19 1.34 -2.68
N ALA A 366 -2.50 0.80 -3.66
CA ALA A 366 -1.06 0.56 -3.68
C ALA A 366 -0.42 1.19 -4.92
N TYR A 367 0.89 1.45 -4.86
CA TYR A 367 1.65 2.06 -5.94
C TYR A 367 2.87 1.21 -6.30
N ASP A 368 2.89 0.69 -7.52
CA ASP A 368 4.04 0.01 -8.09
C ASP A 368 4.96 1.05 -8.73
N ILE A 369 6.19 1.20 -8.21
CA ILE A 369 7.13 2.25 -8.62
C ILE A 369 8.31 1.65 -9.39
N ARG A 370 8.61 2.21 -10.57
CA ARG A 370 9.83 1.96 -11.33
C ARG A 370 10.70 3.22 -11.33
N SER A 371 11.94 3.11 -10.87
CA SER A 371 12.92 4.22 -10.89
C SER A 371 13.90 4.11 -12.05
N GLU A 372 14.15 5.22 -12.74
CA GLU A 372 15.26 5.38 -13.68
C GLU A 372 16.19 6.51 -13.20
N ILE A 373 17.50 6.28 -13.28
CA ILE A 373 18.51 7.26 -12.84
C ILE A 373 19.07 7.96 -14.06
N LYS A 374 18.94 9.29 -14.10
CA LYS A 374 19.69 10.13 -15.02
C LYS A 374 21.02 10.49 -14.37
N LEU A 375 22.10 10.02 -14.98
CA LEU A 375 23.44 10.55 -14.73
C LEU A 375 23.49 11.99 -15.21
N ASP A 376 24.17 12.84 -14.43
CA ASP A 376 24.32 14.25 -14.75
C ASP A 376 25.18 14.47 -16.01
N GLN A 377 25.08 15.65 -16.64
CA GLN A 377 25.91 16.02 -17.78
C GLN A 377 27.40 16.04 -17.42
N SER A 378 27.78 16.45 -16.20
CA SER A 378 29.17 16.41 -15.73
C SER A 378 29.70 14.98 -15.57
N GLU A 379 28.89 14.04 -15.08
CA GLU A 379 29.23 12.61 -15.02
C GLU A 379 29.34 12.01 -16.43
N ARG A 380 28.49 12.44 -17.38
CA ARG A 380 28.57 12.03 -18.79
C ARG A 380 29.83 12.51 -19.49
N GLU A 381 30.27 13.73 -19.25
CA GLU A 381 31.52 14.26 -19.80
C GLU A 381 32.74 13.57 -19.18
N LYS A 382 32.74 13.33 -17.86
CA LYS A 382 33.79 12.52 -17.20
C LYS A 382 33.82 11.08 -17.72
N ALA A 383 32.67 10.47 -18.00
CA ALA A 383 32.58 9.12 -18.58
C ALA A 383 32.94 9.05 -20.09
N MET A 384 32.83 10.16 -20.83
CA MET A 384 33.29 10.23 -22.24
C MET A 384 34.76 10.63 -22.37
N ASN A 385 35.33 11.36 -21.40
CA ASN A 385 36.71 11.83 -21.41
C ASN A 385 37.68 10.93 -20.61
N GLY A 386 37.18 9.93 -19.88
CA GLY A 386 37.99 8.98 -19.11
C GLY A 386 38.45 7.76 -19.93
N SER A 387 39.56 7.90 -20.66
CA SER A 387 40.26 6.78 -21.29
C SER A 387 41.37 6.20 -20.40
N GLU A 388 41.40 4.87 -20.29
CA GLU A 388 42.42 4.04 -19.59
C GLU A 388 42.38 4.16 -18.04
N GLU A 389 42.55 3.11 -17.24
CA GLU A 389 43.15 1.79 -17.48
C GLU A 389 42.39 0.69 -16.68
N TYR A 390 41.99 -0.42 -17.31
CA TYR A 390 41.29 -1.53 -16.63
C TYR A 390 42.16 -2.79 -16.65
N SER A 391 42.60 -3.24 -15.48
CA SER A 391 43.27 -4.54 -15.28
C SER A 391 42.31 -5.56 -14.65
N ASP A 392 42.46 -6.82 -15.06
CA ASP A 392 41.47 -7.90 -14.94
C ASP A 392 41.18 -8.39 -13.49
N GLY A 393 39.99 -8.99 -13.28
CA GLY A 393 39.47 -9.38 -11.97
C GLY A 393 38.12 -10.12 -11.92
N GLN A 394 37.79 -10.96 -12.90
CA GLN A 394 36.78 -12.06 -12.85
C GLN A 394 35.32 -11.79 -12.39
N SER A 395 34.39 -11.78 -13.36
CA SER A 395 33.08 -12.50 -13.46
C SER A 395 32.04 -12.57 -12.28
N PRO A 396 30.71 -12.70 -12.56
CA PRO A 396 30.13 -13.25 -13.78
C PRO A 396 29.32 -12.31 -14.68
N GLU A 397 29.45 -12.59 -15.96
CA GLU A 397 28.64 -12.11 -17.08
C GLU A 397 27.15 -12.49 -16.93
N TYR A 398 26.27 -11.48 -16.85
CA TYR A 398 24.85 -11.62 -17.21
C TYR A 398 24.58 -10.87 -18.51
N ARG A 399 24.82 -11.53 -19.66
CA ARG A 399 24.25 -11.09 -20.94
C ARG A 399 22.80 -11.53 -21.04
N SER A 400 21.87 -10.58 -20.90
CA SER A 400 20.50 -10.72 -21.42
C SER A 400 20.09 -9.46 -22.19
N ILE A 401 20.44 -9.52 -23.48
CA ILE A 401 19.86 -8.86 -24.65
C ILE A 401 18.65 -7.93 -24.37
N GLN A 402 18.88 -6.61 -24.45
CA GLN A 402 17.86 -5.60 -24.77
C GLN A 402 17.59 -5.56 -26.29
N PRO A 403 16.40 -5.14 -26.79
CA PRO A 403 16.10 -3.69 -26.94
C PRO A 403 14.64 -3.20 -26.75
N HIS A 404 14.56 -1.92 -26.34
CA HIS A 404 13.62 -0.81 -26.70
C HIS A 404 12.17 -1.05 -27.18
N TRP A 405 11.25 -0.13 -26.78
CA TRP A 405 10.20 0.44 -27.69
C TRP A 405 9.79 1.90 -27.37
N ARG A 406 9.72 2.73 -28.43
CA ARG A 406 8.72 3.82 -28.65
C ARG A 406 7.86 3.39 -29.86
N VAL A 407 6.62 3.89 -30.00
CA VAL A 407 5.54 3.39 -30.90
C VAL A 407 5.54 4.15 -32.26
N TYR A 408 5.22 3.58 -33.45
CA TYR A 408 3.93 3.13 -34.06
C TYR A 408 4.12 2.00 -35.14
N GLY A 409 3.07 1.22 -35.52
CA GLY A 409 3.11 -0.07 -36.28
C GLY A 409 3.20 -0.02 -37.84
N TYR A 410 2.91 -1.07 -38.66
CA TYR A 410 2.15 -2.34 -38.51
C TYR A 410 2.42 -3.37 -39.68
N VAL A 411 1.80 -4.59 -39.65
CA VAL A 411 1.69 -5.68 -40.71
C VAL A 411 2.91 -6.64 -40.89
N ALA A 412 2.84 -8.00 -40.97
CA ALA A 412 1.86 -9.04 -40.56
C ALA A 412 2.45 -10.49 -40.67
N GLY A 413 1.79 -11.49 -40.04
CA GLY A 413 1.93 -12.95 -40.28
C GLY A 413 2.62 -13.75 -39.14
N ASN A 414 2.13 -14.92 -38.65
CA ASN A 414 0.93 -15.71 -38.99
C ASN A 414 0.44 -16.52 -37.75
N LEU A 415 -0.87 -16.49 -37.46
CA LEU A 415 -1.58 -17.46 -36.61
C LEU A 415 -2.96 -17.75 -37.26
N PRO A 416 -3.52 -18.96 -37.16
CA PRO A 416 -4.82 -19.26 -37.76
C PRO A 416 -5.99 -18.67 -36.95
N ARG A 417 -6.77 -17.80 -37.63
CA ARG A 417 -8.25 -17.62 -37.63
C ARG A 417 -9.10 -18.07 -36.41
N ASP A 418 -10.10 -17.30 -35.95
CA ASP A 418 -10.97 -16.36 -36.67
C ASP A 418 -11.31 -15.01 -35.95
N SER A 419 -11.84 -14.07 -36.76
CA SER A 419 -12.26 -12.66 -36.57
C SER A 419 -12.95 -12.20 -35.25
N VAL A 420 -12.95 -10.92 -34.81
CA VAL A 420 -13.05 -9.60 -35.50
C VAL A 420 -12.20 -8.45 -34.82
N ARG A 421 -11.88 -7.39 -35.59
CA ARG A 421 -11.05 -6.15 -35.33
C ARG A 421 -11.68 -5.13 -34.34
N SER A 422 -11.00 -4.42 -33.42
CA SER A 422 -9.95 -3.35 -33.46
C SER A 422 -10.42 -1.97 -34.02
N PHE A 423 -10.18 -0.79 -33.41
CA PHE A 423 -8.89 -0.13 -33.04
C PHE A 423 -9.02 1.02 -31.99
N GLY A 424 -7.91 1.45 -31.35
CA GLY A 424 -7.84 2.75 -30.62
C GLY A 424 -6.69 3.01 -29.60
N ASP A 425 -5.42 3.08 -30.06
CA ASP A 425 -4.29 3.91 -29.55
C ASP A 425 -3.76 3.89 -28.06
N PRO A 426 -2.51 4.38 -27.81
CA PRO A 426 -1.59 3.75 -26.83
C PRO A 426 -1.52 4.36 -25.41
N LEU A 427 -0.76 3.67 -24.54
CA LEU A 427 -0.57 3.92 -23.10
C LEU A 427 0.49 4.99 -22.79
N LEU A 428 0.32 5.72 -21.68
CA LEU A 428 1.32 6.60 -21.06
C LEU A 428 1.47 6.26 -19.56
N PRO A 429 2.70 6.09 -19.03
CA PRO A 429 2.95 6.09 -17.58
C PRO A 429 3.16 7.51 -17.04
N TYR A 430 2.83 7.71 -15.77
CA TYR A 430 3.03 8.94 -15.01
C TYR A 430 4.53 9.16 -14.72
N HIS A 431 4.95 10.41 -14.49
CA HIS A 431 6.36 10.77 -14.36
C HIS A 431 6.60 11.77 -13.21
N LEU A 432 7.27 11.31 -12.14
CA LEU A 432 7.83 12.15 -11.08
C LEU A 432 9.32 12.35 -11.38
N SER A 433 9.78 13.60 -11.45
CA SER A 433 11.18 13.95 -11.75
C SER A 433 11.80 14.65 -10.55
N ILE A 434 12.74 13.98 -9.87
CA ILE A 434 13.47 14.50 -8.72
C ILE A 434 14.80 15.05 -9.24
N GLN A 435 15.03 16.36 -9.12
CA GLN A 435 16.27 17.01 -9.56
C GLN A 435 16.93 17.72 -8.38
N GLU A 436 18.25 17.57 -8.28
CA GLU A 436 19.15 18.36 -7.43
C GLU A 436 20.06 19.12 -8.40
N GLU A 437 20.14 20.45 -8.30
CA GLU A 437 21.07 21.30 -9.05
C GLU A 437 22.06 21.90 -8.06
N GLU A 438 23.32 22.01 -8.44
CA GLU A 438 24.33 22.77 -7.68
C GLU A 438 24.01 24.27 -7.71
N GLU A 439 24.27 24.97 -6.61
CA GLU A 439 24.32 26.44 -6.62
C GLU A 439 25.53 26.92 -7.44
N VAL A 440 25.32 27.88 -8.34
CA VAL A 440 26.33 28.48 -9.23
C VAL A 440 27.09 29.60 -8.53
#